data_AF-A0A0K2TLD1-F1
#
_entry.id   AF-A0A0K2TLD1-F1
#
_cell.length_a   1.000
_cell.length_b   1.000
_cell.length_c   1.000
_cell.angle_alpha   90.00
_cell.angle_beta   90.00
_cell.angle_gamma   90.00
#
_symmetry.space_group_name_H-M   'P 1'
#
loop_
_entity.id
_entity.type
_entity.pdbx_description
1 polymer ?
#
loop_
_entity_poly.entity_id
_entity_poly.type
_entity_poly.pdbx_seq_one_letter_code
_entity_poly.pdbx_strand_id
1 'polypeptide(L)'
;MVEISKMMKWSYVSTVAAEGEYGEKGIASFIALAKKDGICVAVSTKISRNAKDEEFDRIVDILSSKPMARAVVLFVDEDRTR
;
A
#
# COMPACT_ATOMS: atom_id res chain seq x y z
N MET A 1 1.81 -2.16 -11.87
CA MET A 1 2.23 -2.22 -10.44
C MET A 1 2.83 -3.56 -10.06
N VAL A 2 2.13 -4.69 -10.22
CA VAL A 2 2.70 -6.02 -9.92
C VAL A 2 3.94 -6.33 -10.79
N GLU A 3 3.90 -6.02 -12.09
CA GLU A 3 5.06 -6.20 -12.97
C GLU A 3 6.28 -5.37 -12.54
N ILE A 4 6.06 -4.15 -12.05
CA ILE A 4 7.13 -3.30 -11.51
C ILE A 4 7.73 -3.96 -10.27
N SER A 5 6.89 -4.41 -9.34
CA SER A 5 7.37 -5.14 -8.15
C SER A 5 8.20 -6.36 -8.52
N LYS A 6 7.84 -7.08 -9.59
CA LYS A 6 8.61 -8.22 -10.11
C LYS A 6 9.95 -7.80 -10.71
N MET A 7 9.96 -6.76 -11.55
CA MET A 7 11.20 -6.22 -12.14
C MET A 7 12.17 -5.75 -11.06
N MET A 8 11.64 -5.15 -9.99
CA MET A 8 12.41 -4.71 -8.83
C MET A 8 12.76 -5.85 -7.85
N LYS A 9 12.32 -7.09 -8.14
CA LYS A 9 12.51 -8.28 -7.30
C LYS A 9 11.96 -8.13 -5.88
N TRP A 10 10.87 -7.39 -5.71
CA TRP A 10 10.18 -7.26 -4.43
C TRP A 10 9.21 -8.43 -4.23
N SER A 11 9.51 -9.29 -3.26
CA SER A 11 8.63 -10.39 -2.82
C SER A 11 7.83 -10.08 -1.56
N TYR A 12 8.15 -8.97 -0.89
CA TYR A 12 7.51 -8.55 0.36
C TYR A 12 7.31 -7.03 0.37
N VAL A 13 6.06 -6.58 0.32
CA VAL A 13 5.68 -5.16 0.19
C VAL A 13 4.59 -4.78 1.17
N SER A 14 4.48 -3.51 1.49
CA SER A 14 3.32 -2.96 2.19
C SER A 14 2.44 -2.17 1.24
N THR A 15 1.19 -1.97 1.59
CA THR A 15 0.21 -1.26 0.76
C THR A 15 -0.55 -0.21 1.55
N VAL A 16 -0.82 0.91 0.91
CA VAL A 16 -1.61 2.01 1.47
C VAL A 16 -2.61 2.45 0.41
N ALA A 17 -3.88 2.58 0.77
CA ALA A 17 -4.94 3.00 -0.15
C ALA A 17 -5.78 4.14 0.44
N ALA A 18 -6.22 5.07 -0.39
CA ALA A 18 -7.23 6.03 0.03
C ALA A 18 -8.61 5.36 0.09
N GLU A 19 -9.41 5.68 1.10
CA GLU A 19 -10.82 5.31 1.12
C GLU A 19 -11.56 5.93 -0.07
N GLY A 20 -12.14 5.06 -0.88
CA GLY A 20 -12.82 5.42 -2.11
C GLY A 20 -12.78 4.27 -3.09
N GLU A 21 -13.64 4.34 -4.11
CA GLU A 21 -13.77 3.25 -5.09
C GLU A 21 -12.45 2.99 -5.82
N TYR A 22 -11.69 4.05 -6.15
CA TYR A 22 -10.38 3.93 -6.79
C TYR A 22 -9.36 3.22 -5.91
N GLY A 23 -9.12 3.73 -4.69
CA GLY A 23 -8.10 3.19 -3.79
C GLY A 23 -8.40 1.75 -3.36
N GLU A 24 -9.65 1.47 -3.00
CA GLU A 24 -10.04 0.13 -2.54
C GLU A 24 -10.04 -0.91 -3.66
N LYS A 25 -10.62 -0.59 -4.83
CA LYS A 25 -10.61 -1.53 -5.96
C LYS A 25 -9.21 -1.70 -6.53
N GLY A 26 -8.43 -0.62 -6.60
CA GLY A 26 -7.05 -0.62 -7.06
C GLY A 26 -6.19 -1.55 -6.20
N ILE A 27 -6.25 -1.40 -4.88
CA ILE A 27 -5.45 -2.24 -3.98
C ILE A 27 -5.96 -3.68 -3.91
N ALA A 28 -7.26 -3.92 -3.95
CA ALA A 28 -7.81 -5.28 -4.01
C ALA A 28 -7.34 -6.03 -5.26
N SER A 29 -7.34 -5.36 -6.42
CA SER A 29 -6.83 -5.92 -7.68
C SER A 29 -5.32 -6.19 -7.59
N PHE A 30 -4.55 -5.24 -7.04
CA PHE A 30 -3.11 -5.42 -6.81
C PHE A 30 -2.82 -6.62 -5.92
N ILE A 31 -3.48 -6.76 -4.77
CA ILE A 31 -3.27 -7.88 -3.84
C ILE A 31 -3.58 -9.23 -4.50
N ALA A 32 -4.69 -9.30 -5.26
CA ALA A 32 -5.08 -10.52 -5.95
C ALA A 32 -4.05 -10.97 -6.99
N LEU A 33 -3.49 -10.01 -7.76
CA LEU A 33 -2.46 -10.27 -8.75
C LEU A 33 -1.09 -10.55 -8.10
N ALA A 34 -0.71 -9.77 -7.08
CA ALA A 34 0.52 -9.95 -6.32
C ALA A 34 0.61 -11.36 -5.72
N LYS A 35 -0.49 -11.87 -5.16
CA LYS A 35 -0.56 -13.24 -4.62
C LYS A 35 -0.30 -14.30 -5.68
N LYS A 36 -0.81 -14.12 -6.91
CA LYS A 36 -0.56 -15.06 -8.02
C LYS A 36 0.90 -15.07 -8.46
N ASP A 37 1.58 -13.94 -8.31
CA ASP A 37 3.00 -13.77 -8.67
C ASP A 37 3.97 -14.01 -7.50
N GLY A 38 3.50 -14.54 -6.38
CA GLY A 38 4.35 -14.89 -5.23
C GLY A 38 4.83 -13.69 -4.40
N ILE A 39 4.15 -12.53 -4.52
CA ILE A 39 4.43 -11.33 -3.74
C ILE A 39 3.49 -11.32 -2.53
N CYS A 40 4.07 -11.22 -1.35
CA CYS A 40 3.34 -11.17 -0.09
C CYS A 40 3.18 -9.71 0.39
N VAL A 41 2.00 -9.41 0.93
CA VAL A 41 1.68 -8.08 1.49
C VAL A 41 1.82 -8.13 3.00
N ALA A 42 2.75 -7.35 3.53
CA ALA A 42 3.11 -7.31 4.95
C ALA A 42 2.06 -6.58 5.79
N VAL A 43 1.65 -5.41 5.31
CA VAL A 43 0.64 -4.54 5.91
C VAL A 43 -0.20 -3.96 4.78
N SER A 44 -1.51 -3.91 4.98
CA SER A 44 -2.40 -3.10 4.16
C SER A 44 -3.14 -2.11 5.04
N THR A 45 -2.85 -0.82 4.87
CA THR A 45 -3.56 0.26 5.57
C THR A 45 -4.43 1.06 4.60
N LYS A 46 -5.41 1.76 5.16
CA LYS A 46 -6.27 2.69 4.42
C LYS A 46 -6.20 4.06 5.07
N ILE A 47 -6.25 5.10 4.24
CA ILE A 47 -6.33 6.50 4.67
C ILE A 47 -7.79 6.93 4.62
N SER A 48 -8.32 7.36 5.75
CA SER A 48 -9.70 7.81 5.88
C SER A 48 -9.97 9.07 5.07
N ARG A 49 -11.22 9.33 4.66
CA ARG A 49 -11.55 10.57 3.92
C ARG A 49 -11.24 11.87 4.65
N ASN A 50 -11.37 11.84 5.98
CA ASN A 50 -11.10 12.97 6.87
C ASN A 50 -9.84 12.73 7.70
N ALA A 51 -8.85 12.03 7.12
CA ALA A 51 -7.61 11.71 7.81
C ALA A 51 -6.92 12.99 8.29
N LYS A 52 -6.44 12.93 9.53
CA LYS A 52 -5.62 13.98 10.16
C LYS A 52 -4.16 13.55 10.18
N ASP A 53 -3.26 14.48 10.43
CA ASP A 53 -1.82 14.24 10.52
C ASP A 53 -1.47 13.05 11.44
N GLU A 54 -2.16 12.93 12.58
CA GLU A 54 -2.01 11.80 13.52
C GLU A 54 -2.28 10.42 12.90
N GLU A 55 -3.18 10.33 11.91
CA GLU A 55 -3.45 9.07 11.20
C GLU A 55 -2.29 8.72 10.26
N PHE A 56 -1.72 9.72 9.58
CA PHE A 56 -0.55 9.51 8.73
C PHE A 56 0.66 9.07 9.54
N ASP A 57 0.92 9.70 10.69
CA ASP A 57 2.00 9.30 11.61
C ASP A 57 1.84 7.84 12.05
N ARG A 58 0.63 7.44 12.44
CA ARG A 58 0.34 6.04 12.79
C ARG A 58 0.55 5.08 11.63
N ILE A 59 0.18 5.46 10.40
CA ILE A 59 0.42 4.64 9.21
C ILE A 59 1.94 4.46 9.02
N VAL A 60 2.73 5.54 9.16
CA VAL A 60 4.19 5.47 9.07
C VAL A 60 4.79 4.55 10.13
N ASP A 61 4.30 4.61 11.37
CA ASP A 61 4.75 3.72 12.45
C ASP A 61 4.43 2.24 12.15
N ILE A 62 3.22 1.96 11.67
CA ILE A 62 2.80 0.61 11.29
C ILE A 62 3.66 0.08 10.15
N LEU A 63 3.92 0.89 9.12
CA LEU A 63 4.79 0.50 8.00
C LEU A 63 6.22 0.23 8.49
N SER A 64 6.75 1.08 9.37
CA SER A 64 8.08 0.95 9.97
C SER A 64 8.23 -0.28 10.86
N SER A 65 7.12 -0.81 11.41
CA SER A 65 7.12 -2.07 12.18
C SER A 65 7.50 -3.31 11.35
N LYS A 66 7.50 -3.21 10.01
CA LYS A 66 7.90 -4.28 9.08
C LYS A 66 9.15 -3.89 8.30
N PRO A 67 10.35 -3.90 8.91
CA PRO A 67 11.59 -3.42 8.28
C PRO A 67 11.99 -4.20 7.02
N MET A 68 11.50 -5.44 6.86
CA MET A 68 11.72 -6.25 5.66
C MET A 68 10.88 -5.79 4.46
N ALA A 69 9.74 -5.12 4.69
CA ALA A 69 8.85 -4.63 3.65
C ALA A 69 9.21 -3.18 3.29
N ARG A 70 10.38 -2.98 2.69
CA ARG A 70 10.91 -1.64 2.38
C ARG A 70 10.16 -0.92 1.25
N ALA A 71 9.44 -1.66 0.42
CA ALA A 71 8.65 -1.11 -0.68
C ALA A 71 7.19 -0.95 -0.25
N VAL A 72 6.63 0.24 -0.48
CA VAL A 72 5.23 0.57 -0.18
C VAL A 72 4.53 0.94 -1.48
N VAL A 73 3.43 0.24 -1.79
CA VAL A 73 2.59 0.52 -2.96
C VAL A 73 1.41 1.38 -2.53
N LEU A 74 1.31 2.56 -3.14
CA LEU A 74 0.31 3.58 -2.84
C LEU A 74 -0.77 3.59 -3.92
N PHE A 75 -2.04 3.52 -3.51
CA PHE A 75 -3.22 3.77 -4.33
C PHE A 75 -4.05 4.87 -3.69
N VAL A 76 -3.62 6.11 -3.89
CA VAL A 76 -4.20 7.31 -3.28
C VAL A 76 -4.50 8.34 -4.37
N ASP A 77 -5.41 9.26 -4.07
CA ASP A 77 -5.70 10.41 -4.95
C ASP A 77 -4.60 11.49 -4.83
N GLU A 78 -4.46 12.35 -5.82
CA GLU A 78 -3.43 13.39 -5.91
C GLU A 78 -3.46 14.32 -4.69
N ASP A 79 -4.66 14.68 -4.22
CA ASP A 79 -4.89 15.49 -3.01
C ASP A 79 -4.28 14.87 -1.73
N ARG A 80 -3.99 13.57 -1.72
CA ARG A 80 -3.44 12.85 -0.57
C ARG A 80 -1.99 12.42 -0.74
N THR A 81 -1.31 12.94 -1.75
CA THR A 81 0.11 12.68 -2.00
C THR A 81 1.03 13.84 -1.63
N ARG A 82 0.47 14.94 -1.10
CA ARG A 82 1.15 16.22 -0.95
C ARG A 82 1.31 16.64 0.50
#